data_AF-A0A2V5WGE1-F1
#
_entry.id   AF-A0A2V5WGE1-F1
#
_cell.length_a   1.000
_cell.length_b   1.000
_cell.length_c   1.000
_cell.angle_alpha   90.00
_cell.angle_beta   90.00
_cell.angle_gamma   90.00
#
_symmetry.space_group_name_H-M   'P 1'
#
loop_
_entity.id
_entity.type
_entity.pdbx_description
1 polymer ?
#
loop_
_entity_poly.entity_id
_entity_poly.type
_entity_poly.pdbx_seq_one_letter_code
_entity_poly.pdbx_strand_id
1 'polypeptide(L)'
;MIVPFVLSPNIAASRTHAADWPENYVVRENSESPDGQYGILVASMDAWEKDETLEETNYLANLKNHRLMGKIRGADYFEGQNHRGLQVVWSPDSSWCVVEYDGRYGADTISVLEVKDSNFIQTEIGKKVDKELAAALNKKSHDKVEHRGDATTYFRIGADQKLPVRAVSTTDPKELDLKNCHYALFDGTFDLRSKKWLTANARALDREEYKGVETGLTYSETELRDTSFKSPEKKAEWLDERLNEVYTSVRLLLPPNSFAAVKKEQIEWLKKRDAAGSVEEKCKSMEARIKALQELVW
;
A
#
# COMPACT_ATOMS: atom_id res chain seq x y z
N MET A 1 -64.39 -27.38 -18.84
CA MET A 1 -63.78 -26.08 -18.50
C MET A 1 -62.78 -26.36 -17.39
N ILE A 2 -61.49 -26.47 -17.73
CA ILE A 2 -60.39 -26.80 -16.82
C ILE A 2 -59.48 -25.58 -16.79
N VAL A 3 -59.30 -24.99 -15.60
CA VAL A 3 -58.40 -23.85 -15.37
C VAL A 3 -57.05 -24.43 -14.93
N PRO A 4 -55.93 -24.17 -15.62
CA PRO A 4 -54.62 -24.58 -15.13
C PRO A 4 -54.12 -23.57 -14.09
N PHE A 5 -53.82 -24.06 -12.88
CA PHE A 5 -53.07 -23.33 -11.87
C PHE A 5 -51.60 -23.30 -12.29
N VAL A 6 -51.07 -22.11 -12.59
CA VAL A 6 -49.64 -21.89 -12.77
C VAL A 6 -49.05 -21.57 -11.39
N LEU A 7 -48.32 -22.52 -10.81
CA LEU A 7 -47.47 -22.29 -9.64
C LEU A 7 -46.22 -21.52 -10.09
N SER A 8 -46.22 -20.21 -9.89
CA SER A 8 -45.00 -19.40 -9.97
C SER A 8 -44.09 -19.74 -8.78
N PRO A 9 -42.84 -20.18 -9.00
CA PRO A 9 -41.90 -20.33 -7.89
C PRO A 9 -41.51 -18.93 -7.40
N ASN A 10 -41.92 -18.62 -6.16
CA ASN A 10 -41.36 -17.50 -5.41
C ASN A 10 -39.88 -17.82 -5.15
N ILE A 11 -38.99 -17.26 -5.96
CA ILE A 11 -37.58 -17.14 -5.59
C ILE A 11 -37.54 -16.11 -4.46
N ALA A 12 -37.59 -16.62 -3.23
CA ALA A 12 -37.29 -15.82 -2.05
C ALA A 12 -35.84 -15.35 -2.19
N ALA A 13 -35.65 -14.09 -2.56
CA ALA A 13 -34.38 -13.42 -2.39
C ALA A 13 -34.09 -13.41 -0.89
N SER A 14 -33.21 -14.29 -0.41
CA SER A 14 -32.66 -14.20 0.94
C SER A 14 -31.97 -12.86 1.09
N ARG A 15 -32.66 -11.90 1.68
CA ARG A 15 -32.02 -10.74 2.30
C ARG A 15 -31.24 -11.30 3.48
N THR A 16 -29.94 -11.46 3.34
CA THR A 16 -29.07 -11.70 4.50
C THR A 16 -29.29 -10.55 5.47
N HIS A 17 -29.81 -10.88 6.66
CA HIS A 17 -29.88 -9.94 7.77
C HIS A 17 -28.46 -9.45 8.09
N ALA A 18 -28.32 -8.17 8.41
CA ALA A 18 -27.07 -7.64 8.95
C ALA A 18 -26.70 -8.45 10.19
N ALA A 19 -25.55 -9.13 10.16
CA ALA A 19 -25.07 -9.89 11.29
C ALA A 19 -24.44 -8.94 12.32
N ASP A 20 -24.68 -9.24 13.59
CA ASP A 20 -24.02 -8.56 14.70
C ASP A 20 -22.51 -8.82 14.66
N TRP A 21 -21.73 -7.96 15.31
CA TRP A 21 -20.28 -8.15 15.42
C TRP A 21 -19.95 -9.46 16.11
N PRO A 22 -18.98 -10.24 15.60
CA PRO A 22 -18.55 -11.47 16.27
C PRO A 22 -17.94 -11.15 17.63
N GLU A 23 -18.17 -12.02 18.62
CA GLU A 23 -17.51 -11.91 19.91
C GLU A 23 -15.99 -12.02 19.75
N ASN A 24 -15.25 -11.25 20.58
CA ASN A 24 -13.78 -11.22 20.62
C ASN A 24 -13.10 -10.69 19.34
N TYR A 25 -13.84 -9.94 18.51
CA TYR A 25 -13.28 -9.15 17.42
C TYR A 25 -13.10 -7.70 17.86
N VAL A 26 -12.06 -7.07 17.34
CA VAL A 26 -11.71 -5.68 17.61
C VAL A 26 -11.59 -4.91 16.31
N VAL A 27 -11.82 -3.59 16.38
CA VAL A 27 -11.51 -2.69 15.25
C VAL A 27 -10.00 -2.60 15.13
N ARG A 28 -9.46 -2.90 13.96
CA ARG A 28 -8.03 -2.73 13.69
C ARG A 28 -7.70 -1.24 13.75
N GLU A 29 -6.72 -0.89 14.58
CA GLU A 29 -6.21 0.47 14.68
C GLU A 29 -5.78 1.03 13.31
N ASN A 30 -6.15 2.27 13.03
CA ASN A 30 -5.86 2.98 11.77
C ASN A 30 -6.53 2.36 10.53
N SER A 31 -7.60 1.58 10.73
CA SER A 31 -8.40 1.02 9.64
C SER A 31 -9.70 1.78 9.39
N GLU A 32 -9.98 2.81 10.17
CA GLU A 32 -11.21 3.58 10.11
C GLU A 32 -11.27 4.48 8.87
N SER A 33 -12.46 4.60 8.29
CA SER A 33 -12.71 5.55 7.21
C SER A 33 -12.62 7.00 7.70
N PRO A 34 -12.33 8.00 6.83
CA PRO A 34 -12.20 9.40 7.22
C PRO A 34 -13.39 9.99 7.98
N ASP A 35 -14.59 9.50 7.68
CA ASP A 35 -15.84 9.89 8.37
C ASP A 35 -16.17 9.04 9.61
N GLY A 36 -15.30 8.09 9.96
CA GLY A 36 -15.43 7.15 11.08
C GLY A 36 -16.57 6.15 10.96
N GLN A 37 -17.19 6.00 9.77
CA GLN A 37 -18.33 5.10 9.60
C GLN A 37 -17.92 3.66 9.41
N TYR A 38 -16.78 3.39 8.78
CA TYR A 38 -16.35 2.05 8.41
C TYR A 38 -15.00 1.71 9.03
N GLY A 39 -14.73 0.43 9.18
CA GLY A 39 -13.44 -0.07 9.67
C GLY A 39 -13.32 -1.58 9.47
N ILE A 40 -12.11 -2.11 9.67
CA ILE A 40 -11.84 -3.54 9.56
C ILE A 40 -11.87 -4.19 10.93
N LEU A 41 -12.65 -5.25 11.07
CA LEU A 41 -12.66 -6.09 12.26
C LEU A 41 -11.73 -7.29 12.07
N VAL A 42 -10.91 -7.53 13.09
CA VAL A 42 -9.98 -8.65 13.16
C VAL A 42 -10.21 -9.40 14.47
N ALA A 43 -9.87 -10.69 14.49
CA ALA A 43 -9.87 -11.43 15.74
C ALA A 43 -8.84 -10.82 16.71
N SER A 44 -9.20 -10.69 17.98
CA SER A 44 -8.22 -10.35 19.03
C SER A 44 -7.20 -11.48 19.19
N MET A 45 -6.02 -11.16 19.73
CA MET A 45 -4.98 -12.16 20.00
C MET A 45 -5.51 -13.31 20.88
N ASP A 46 -6.22 -12.97 21.97
CA ASP A 46 -6.84 -13.94 22.88
C ASP A 46 -7.89 -14.84 22.21
N ALA A 47 -8.56 -14.34 21.18
CA ALA A 47 -9.53 -15.11 20.41
C ALA A 47 -8.84 -16.10 19.48
N TRP A 48 -7.84 -15.62 18.75
CA TRP A 48 -7.05 -16.44 17.85
C TRP A 48 -6.29 -17.55 18.59
N GLU A 49 -5.73 -17.28 19.78
CA GLU A 49 -5.06 -18.31 20.60
C GLU A 49 -6.00 -19.47 21.00
N LYS A 50 -7.32 -19.24 21.00
CA LYS A 50 -8.33 -20.27 21.31
C LYS A 50 -8.84 -20.97 20.06
N ASP A 51 -8.82 -20.30 18.92
CA ASP A 51 -9.24 -20.81 17.62
C ASP A 51 -8.43 -20.17 16.50
N GLU A 52 -7.36 -20.87 16.10
CA GLU A 52 -6.43 -20.42 15.06
C GLU A 52 -7.12 -20.22 13.70
N THR A 53 -8.30 -20.83 13.47
CA THR A 53 -9.05 -20.67 12.21
C THR A 53 -9.62 -19.26 12.02
N LEU A 54 -9.64 -18.45 13.08
CA LEU A 54 -10.11 -17.06 13.05
C LEU A 54 -9.16 -16.11 12.32
N GLU A 55 -7.89 -16.48 12.11
CA GLU A 55 -6.92 -15.68 11.34
C GLU A 55 -7.45 -15.38 9.93
N GLU A 56 -8.07 -16.37 9.29
CA GLU A 56 -8.58 -16.26 7.92
C GLU A 56 -9.92 -15.50 7.82
N THR A 57 -10.33 -14.83 8.88
CA THR A 57 -11.66 -14.27 9.02
C THR A 57 -11.57 -12.83 9.50
N ASN A 58 -11.51 -11.89 8.57
CA ASN A 58 -11.67 -10.47 8.85
C ASN A 58 -12.90 -9.93 8.14
N TYR A 59 -13.43 -8.82 8.66
CA TYR A 59 -14.67 -8.23 8.15
C TYR A 59 -14.51 -6.75 7.87
N LEU A 60 -15.18 -6.27 6.83
CA LEU A 60 -15.54 -4.86 6.76
C LEU A 60 -16.80 -4.66 7.61
N ALA A 61 -16.81 -3.62 8.45
CA ALA A 61 -17.92 -3.29 9.32
C ALA A 61 -18.33 -1.82 9.20
N ASN A 62 -19.61 -1.56 9.48
CA ASN A 62 -20.13 -0.24 9.76
C ASN A 62 -20.06 -0.01 11.29
N LEU A 63 -19.13 0.85 11.71
CA LEU A 63 -18.82 1.12 13.11
C LEU A 63 -19.94 1.89 13.81
N LYS A 64 -20.51 2.90 13.13
CA LYS A 64 -21.58 3.74 13.69
C LYS A 64 -22.83 2.93 14.02
N ASN A 65 -23.15 1.96 13.17
CA ASN A 65 -24.34 1.13 13.31
C ASN A 65 -24.04 -0.23 13.95
N HIS A 66 -22.78 -0.50 14.29
CA HIS A 66 -22.32 -1.75 14.89
C HIS A 66 -22.74 -3.00 14.09
N ARG A 67 -22.55 -2.95 12.77
CA ARG A 67 -23.01 -3.99 11.83
C ARG A 67 -21.90 -4.50 10.95
N LEU A 68 -21.92 -5.81 10.68
CA LEU A 68 -21.06 -6.40 9.64
C LEU A 68 -21.56 -6.01 8.25
N MET A 69 -20.62 -5.65 7.37
CA MET A 69 -20.87 -5.52 5.95
C MET A 69 -20.57 -6.83 5.20
N GLY A 70 -19.62 -7.62 5.70
CA GLY A 70 -19.32 -8.96 5.19
C GLY A 70 -17.86 -9.37 5.42
N LYS A 71 -17.57 -10.66 5.16
CA LYS A 71 -16.22 -11.24 5.27
C LYS A 71 -15.34 -10.80 4.08
N ILE A 72 -14.11 -10.41 4.36
CA ILE A 72 -13.09 -10.10 3.37
C ILE A 72 -12.46 -11.42 2.91
N ARG A 73 -12.47 -11.68 1.60
CA ARG A 73 -11.89 -12.90 1.01
C ARG A 73 -10.37 -12.80 0.98
N GLY A 74 -9.69 -13.89 1.33
CA GLY A 74 -8.21 -13.91 1.40
C GLY A 74 -7.64 -13.12 2.58
N ALA A 75 -8.49 -12.75 3.55
CA ALA A 75 -8.04 -12.28 4.85
C ALA A 75 -7.25 -13.37 5.55
N ASP A 76 -6.17 -13.01 6.23
CA ASP A 76 -5.34 -13.91 7.04
C ASP A 76 -4.46 -13.02 7.94
N TYR A 77 -5.11 -12.44 8.96
CA TYR A 77 -4.50 -11.58 9.98
C TYR A 77 -5.35 -11.57 11.26
N PHE A 78 -4.67 -11.49 12.41
CA PHE A 78 -5.27 -11.23 13.71
C PHE A 78 -4.51 -10.10 14.44
N GLU A 79 -5.14 -9.53 15.46
CA GLU A 79 -4.59 -8.40 16.22
C GLU A 79 -3.19 -8.72 16.79
N GLY A 80 -2.20 -7.89 16.44
CA GLY A 80 -0.85 -7.99 17.02
C GLY A 80 -0.02 -9.15 16.48
N GLN A 81 -0.47 -9.81 15.40
CA GLN A 81 0.28 -10.90 14.79
C GLN A 81 1.71 -10.49 14.45
N ASN A 82 2.68 -11.29 14.91
CA ASN A 82 4.09 -11.02 14.65
C ASN A 82 4.43 -11.28 13.17
N HIS A 83 5.29 -10.43 12.59
CA HIS A 83 5.72 -10.48 11.19
C HIS A 83 4.60 -10.38 10.14
N ARG A 84 3.41 -9.94 10.52
CA ARG A 84 2.28 -9.67 9.62
C ARG A 84 1.67 -8.31 9.96
N GLY A 85 1.04 -7.72 8.96
CA GLY A 85 0.34 -6.46 9.12
C GLY A 85 -0.89 -6.40 8.25
N LEU A 86 -1.68 -5.37 8.53
CA LEU A 86 -2.91 -5.05 7.84
C LEU A 86 -2.91 -3.55 7.59
N GLN A 87 -2.69 -3.18 6.33
CA GLN A 87 -2.74 -1.79 5.89
C GLN A 87 -4.09 -1.52 5.22
N VAL A 88 -4.67 -0.38 5.56
CA VAL A 88 -5.92 0.10 4.95
C VAL A 88 -5.74 1.54 4.51
N VAL A 89 -6.05 1.84 3.26
CA VAL A 89 -6.00 3.20 2.72
C VAL A 89 -7.37 3.56 2.18
N TRP A 90 -8.02 4.52 2.84
CA TRP A 90 -9.38 4.95 2.51
C TRP A 90 -9.42 6.12 1.55
N SER A 91 -10.38 6.07 0.64
CA SER A 91 -10.74 7.23 -0.18
C SER A 91 -11.23 8.38 0.70
N PRO A 92 -10.96 9.65 0.30
CA PRO A 92 -11.35 10.81 1.10
C PRO A 92 -12.85 10.91 1.38
N ASP A 93 -13.69 10.32 0.52
CA ASP A 93 -15.15 10.30 0.65
C ASP A 93 -15.69 9.04 1.33
N SER A 94 -14.82 8.21 1.91
CA SER A 94 -15.15 6.94 2.58
C SER A 94 -15.89 5.91 1.71
N SER A 95 -15.95 6.09 0.38
CA SER A 95 -16.76 5.23 -0.49
C SER A 95 -16.07 3.90 -0.86
N TRP A 96 -14.76 3.82 -0.70
CA TRP A 96 -13.95 2.63 -0.90
C TRP A 96 -12.60 2.71 -0.20
N CYS A 97 -11.94 1.56 -0.03
CA CYS A 97 -10.57 1.47 0.45
C CYS A 97 -9.77 0.40 -0.27
N VAL A 98 -8.45 0.47 -0.12
CA VAL A 98 -7.55 -0.65 -0.39
C VAL A 98 -7.24 -1.32 0.94
N VAL A 99 -7.22 -2.65 0.93
CA VAL A 99 -6.77 -3.50 2.03
C VAL A 99 -5.62 -4.35 1.53
N GLU A 100 -4.52 -4.34 2.28
CA GLU A 100 -3.34 -5.18 2.07
C GLU A 100 -3.02 -5.94 3.36
N TYR A 101 -2.73 -7.23 3.20
CA TYR A 101 -2.17 -8.07 4.27
C TYR A 101 -0.68 -8.23 4.03
N ASP A 102 0.11 -7.39 4.70
CA ASP A 102 1.56 -7.30 4.54
C ASP A 102 2.33 -8.37 5.34
N GLY A 103 3.66 -8.41 5.20
CA GLY A 103 4.51 -9.37 5.89
C GLY A 103 4.45 -10.78 5.30
N ARG A 104 4.05 -10.89 4.03
CA ARG A 104 4.09 -12.12 3.23
C ARG A 104 5.15 -12.02 2.15
N TYR A 105 5.63 -13.18 1.71
CA TYR A 105 6.27 -13.25 0.40
C TYR A 105 5.25 -12.91 -0.68
N GLY A 106 5.52 -11.87 -1.44
CA GLY A 106 4.67 -11.40 -2.54
C GLY A 106 3.64 -10.35 -2.15
N ALA A 107 2.81 -9.99 -3.13
CA ALA A 107 1.82 -8.92 -3.02
C ALA A 107 0.40 -9.40 -3.39
N ASP A 108 0.12 -10.70 -3.28
CA ASP A 108 -1.10 -11.33 -3.82
C ASP A 108 -2.35 -11.18 -2.93
N THR A 109 -2.24 -10.46 -1.82
CA THR A 109 -3.30 -10.23 -0.83
C THR A 109 -3.99 -8.87 -0.93
N ILE A 110 -3.66 -8.06 -1.94
CA ILE A 110 -4.19 -6.72 -2.10
C ILE A 110 -5.60 -6.77 -2.71
N SER A 111 -6.56 -6.12 -2.06
CA SER A 111 -7.94 -6.01 -2.52
C SER A 111 -8.49 -4.58 -2.38
N VAL A 112 -9.30 -4.16 -3.35
CA VAL A 112 -10.13 -2.95 -3.27
C VAL A 112 -11.51 -3.33 -2.74
N LEU A 113 -11.99 -2.63 -1.72
CA LEU A 113 -13.32 -2.80 -1.15
C LEU A 113 -14.17 -1.56 -1.47
N GLU A 114 -15.18 -1.71 -2.32
CA GLU A 114 -16.14 -0.64 -2.63
C GLU A 114 -17.40 -0.79 -1.78
N VAL A 115 -17.71 0.20 -0.95
CA VAL A 115 -18.91 0.23 -0.11
C VAL A 115 -20.16 0.34 -0.99
N LYS A 116 -21.16 -0.52 -0.74
CA LYS A 116 -22.47 -0.52 -1.42
C LYS A 116 -23.58 -0.81 -0.41
N ASP A 117 -24.25 0.24 0.04
CA ASP A 117 -25.34 0.17 1.02
C ASP A 117 -24.93 -0.61 2.29
N SER A 118 -25.47 -1.81 2.49
CA SER A 118 -25.20 -2.68 3.63
C SER A 118 -24.19 -3.79 3.33
N ASN A 119 -23.46 -3.72 2.22
CA ASN A 119 -22.44 -4.69 1.80
C ASN A 119 -21.29 -3.98 1.06
N PHE A 120 -20.37 -4.73 0.47
CA PHE A 120 -19.29 -4.20 -0.35
C PHE A 120 -19.00 -5.11 -1.55
N ILE A 121 -18.31 -4.55 -2.54
CA ILE A 121 -17.74 -5.29 -3.64
C ILE A 121 -16.24 -5.39 -3.39
N GLN A 122 -15.71 -6.60 -3.38
CA GLN A 122 -14.27 -6.84 -3.32
C GLN A 122 -13.70 -7.14 -4.71
N THR A 123 -12.66 -6.42 -5.08
CA THR A 123 -11.88 -6.66 -6.29
C THR A 123 -10.43 -6.97 -5.90
N GLU A 124 -9.98 -8.19 -6.15
CA GLU A 124 -8.59 -8.60 -5.93
C GLU A 124 -7.70 -8.01 -7.04
N ILE A 125 -6.61 -7.37 -6.64
CA ILE A 125 -5.65 -6.73 -7.56
C ILE A 125 -4.21 -7.20 -7.36
N GLY A 126 -3.90 -7.77 -6.20
CA GLY A 126 -2.55 -8.19 -5.79
C GLY A 126 -1.88 -9.22 -6.68
N LYS A 127 -2.59 -10.23 -7.20
CA LYS A 127 -2.02 -11.28 -8.06
C LYS A 127 -1.36 -10.73 -9.32
N LYS A 128 -1.88 -9.62 -9.86
CA LYS A 128 -1.26 -8.96 -11.01
C LYS A 128 0.05 -8.28 -10.59
N VAL A 129 0.07 -7.61 -9.42
CA VAL A 129 1.29 -6.99 -8.87
C VAL A 129 2.36 -8.06 -8.63
N ASP A 130 1.99 -9.13 -7.91
CA ASP A 130 2.87 -10.25 -7.58
C ASP A 130 3.46 -10.91 -8.83
N LYS A 131 2.61 -11.20 -9.83
CA LYS A 131 3.04 -11.80 -11.09
C LYS A 131 4.05 -10.93 -11.85
N GLU A 132 3.80 -9.62 -11.93
CA GLU A 132 4.72 -8.72 -12.63
C GLU A 132 6.06 -8.60 -11.88
N LEU A 133 6.03 -8.48 -10.55
CA LEU A 133 7.23 -8.47 -9.71
C LEU A 133 8.05 -9.75 -9.88
N ALA A 134 7.41 -10.92 -9.76
CA ALA A 134 8.06 -12.21 -9.97
C ALA A 134 8.69 -12.29 -11.38
N ALA A 135 7.97 -11.86 -12.42
CA ALA A 135 8.52 -11.83 -13.78
C ALA A 135 9.74 -10.90 -13.90
N ALA A 136 9.79 -9.79 -13.18
CA ALA A 136 10.92 -8.88 -13.17
C ALA A 136 12.14 -9.45 -12.42
N LEU A 137 11.92 -10.10 -11.26
CA LEU A 137 12.96 -10.75 -10.47
C LEU A 137 13.62 -11.90 -11.23
N ASN A 138 12.79 -12.76 -11.85
CA ASN A 138 13.27 -13.96 -12.52
C ASN A 138 13.98 -13.70 -13.87
N LYS A 139 13.82 -12.51 -14.48
CA LYS A 139 14.56 -12.15 -15.71
C LYS A 139 16.08 -12.14 -15.53
N LYS A 140 16.56 -11.84 -14.32
CA LYS A 140 17.99 -11.79 -13.99
C LYS A 140 18.48 -13.04 -13.26
N SER A 141 17.58 -13.92 -12.82
CA SER A 141 17.96 -15.16 -12.18
C SER A 141 18.48 -16.16 -13.21
N HIS A 142 19.62 -16.76 -12.91
CA HIS A 142 20.15 -17.91 -13.65
C HIS A 142 19.63 -19.25 -13.09
N ASP A 143 18.89 -19.19 -11.98
CA ASP A 143 18.31 -20.36 -11.35
C ASP A 143 17.00 -20.76 -12.02
N LYS A 144 16.73 -22.07 -12.02
CA LYS A 144 15.47 -22.63 -12.56
C LYS A 144 14.31 -22.55 -11.57
N VAL A 145 14.53 -21.95 -10.39
CA VAL A 145 13.53 -21.81 -9.34
C VAL A 145 12.88 -20.44 -9.48
N GLU A 146 11.55 -20.40 -9.55
CA GLU A 146 10.81 -19.14 -9.58
C GLU A 146 10.96 -18.42 -8.23
N HIS A 147 11.63 -17.28 -8.24
CA HIS A 147 11.74 -16.43 -7.06
C HIS A 147 10.48 -15.59 -6.91
N ARG A 148 9.85 -15.69 -5.74
CA ARG A 148 8.94 -14.67 -5.20
C ARG A 148 9.73 -13.87 -4.17
N GLY A 149 9.72 -12.55 -4.32
CA GLY A 149 10.38 -11.65 -3.38
C GLY A 149 9.46 -11.27 -2.23
N ASP A 150 10.04 -10.83 -1.13
CA ASP A 150 9.36 -10.02 -0.13
C ASP A 150 8.98 -8.68 -0.79
N ALA A 151 7.75 -8.21 -0.60
CA ALA A 151 7.23 -7.05 -1.32
C ALA A 151 6.64 -6.03 -0.35
N THR A 152 7.02 -4.78 -0.55
CA THR A 152 6.42 -3.63 0.14
C THR A 152 5.61 -2.86 -0.88
N THR A 153 4.31 -2.70 -0.64
CA THR A 153 3.44 -1.94 -1.55
C THR A 153 2.99 -0.63 -0.96
N TYR A 154 2.65 0.29 -1.86
CA TYR A 154 2.31 1.66 -1.56
C TYR A 154 1.14 2.08 -2.43
N PHE A 155 0.22 2.83 -1.83
CA PHE A 155 -1.02 3.26 -2.45
C PHE A 155 -1.18 4.77 -2.35
N ARG A 156 -1.67 5.38 -3.43
CA ARG A 156 -2.25 6.72 -3.38
C ARG A 156 -3.63 6.70 -3.99
N ILE A 157 -4.54 7.44 -3.40
CA ILE A 157 -5.90 7.55 -3.93
C ILE A 157 -6.00 8.80 -4.79
N GLY A 158 -6.24 8.59 -6.08
CA GLY A 158 -6.53 9.65 -7.03
C GLY A 158 -7.97 10.15 -6.88
N ALA A 159 -8.19 11.44 -7.15
CA ALA A 159 -9.52 12.07 -7.11
C ALA A 159 -10.51 11.50 -8.15
N ASP A 160 -10.04 10.70 -9.10
CA ASP A 160 -10.79 10.20 -10.24
C ASP A 160 -11.08 8.69 -10.19
N GLN A 161 -11.11 8.10 -8.98
CA GLN A 161 -11.27 6.64 -8.77
C GLN A 161 -10.20 5.81 -9.48
N LYS A 162 -9.01 6.40 -9.65
CA LYS A 162 -7.81 5.68 -10.02
C LYS A 162 -6.96 5.47 -8.78
N LEU A 163 -6.41 4.28 -8.71
CA LEU A 163 -5.51 3.84 -7.66
C LEU A 163 -4.13 3.63 -8.28
N PRO A 164 -3.26 4.65 -8.24
CA PRO A 164 -1.82 4.44 -8.32
C PRO A 164 -1.35 3.41 -7.29
N VAL A 165 -0.69 2.36 -7.79
CA VAL A 165 -0.05 1.33 -6.98
C VAL A 165 1.43 1.31 -7.35
N ARG A 166 2.26 1.32 -6.31
CA ARG A 166 3.71 1.19 -6.42
C ARG A 166 4.13 0.04 -5.50
N ALA A 167 5.12 -0.73 -5.90
CA ALA A 167 5.69 -1.72 -5.00
C ALA A 167 7.16 -1.92 -5.27
N VAL A 168 7.94 -2.17 -4.24
CA VAL A 168 9.31 -2.67 -4.35
C VAL A 168 9.35 -4.10 -3.85
N SER A 169 10.25 -4.91 -4.40
CA SER A 169 10.43 -6.29 -3.95
C SER A 169 11.88 -6.71 -3.97
N THR A 170 12.26 -7.56 -3.01
CA THR A 170 13.60 -8.12 -2.84
C THR A 170 13.53 -9.63 -2.59
N THR A 171 14.48 -10.40 -3.14
CA THR A 171 14.60 -11.84 -2.83
C THR A 171 15.39 -12.13 -1.55
N ASP A 172 15.96 -11.11 -0.92
CA ASP A 172 16.74 -11.23 0.31
C ASP A 172 16.45 -10.05 1.27
N PRO A 173 15.26 -10.05 1.91
CA PRO A 173 14.86 -8.97 2.83
C PRO A 173 15.70 -8.92 4.10
N LYS A 174 16.53 -9.95 4.37
CA LYS A 174 17.43 -10.02 5.52
C LYS A 174 18.88 -9.69 5.17
N GLU A 175 19.16 -9.36 3.92
CA GLU A 175 20.49 -9.03 3.40
C GLU A 175 21.56 -10.11 3.70
N LEU A 176 21.17 -11.39 3.73
CA LEU A 176 22.05 -12.51 4.05
C LEU A 176 22.90 -12.96 2.85
N ASP A 177 22.41 -12.74 1.63
CA ASP A 177 23.08 -13.07 0.37
C ASP A 177 22.93 -11.95 -0.66
N LEU A 178 23.53 -10.80 -0.35
CA LEU A 178 23.56 -9.62 -1.20
C LEU A 178 24.11 -9.88 -2.62
N LYS A 179 24.84 -10.97 -2.85
CA LYS A 179 25.41 -11.31 -4.16
C LYS A 179 24.38 -11.90 -5.12
N ASN A 180 23.43 -12.66 -4.60
CA ASN A 180 22.36 -13.29 -5.37
C ASN A 180 21.00 -12.61 -5.16
N CYS A 181 20.99 -11.48 -4.47
CA CYS A 181 19.78 -10.69 -4.26
C CYS A 181 19.31 -10.00 -5.56
N HIS A 182 18.02 -10.06 -5.81
CA HIS A 182 17.34 -9.41 -6.92
C HIS A 182 16.30 -8.43 -6.40
N TYR A 183 16.21 -7.29 -7.06
CA TYR A 183 15.29 -6.21 -6.72
C TYR A 183 14.36 -5.90 -7.89
N ALA A 184 13.12 -5.54 -7.60
CA ALA A 184 12.15 -5.13 -8.60
C ALA A 184 11.30 -3.96 -8.13
N LEU A 185 10.78 -3.20 -9.10
CA LEU A 185 9.81 -2.13 -8.93
C LEU A 185 8.59 -2.41 -9.79
N PHE A 186 7.41 -2.33 -9.19
CA PHE A 186 6.12 -2.28 -9.87
C PHE A 186 5.57 -0.85 -9.92
N ASP A 187 5.08 -0.47 -11.10
CA ASP A 187 4.34 0.77 -11.35
C ASP A 187 3.06 0.42 -12.10
N GLY A 188 1.91 0.67 -11.45
CA GLY A 188 0.61 0.48 -12.06
C GLY A 188 -0.42 1.50 -11.63
N THR A 189 -1.51 1.57 -12.39
CA THR A 189 -2.70 2.35 -12.04
C THR A 189 -3.93 1.48 -12.30
N PHE A 190 -4.66 1.18 -11.23
CA PHE A 190 -5.91 0.45 -11.30
C PHE A 190 -7.08 1.43 -11.42
N ASP A 191 -7.92 1.27 -12.43
CA ASP A 191 -9.16 2.03 -12.59
C ASP A 191 -10.33 1.28 -11.96
N LEU A 192 -10.89 1.84 -10.89
CA LEU A 192 -11.97 1.21 -10.15
C LEU A 192 -13.26 1.12 -10.99
N ARG A 193 -13.49 2.08 -11.90
CA ARG A 193 -14.71 2.09 -12.71
C ARG A 193 -14.78 0.93 -13.69
N SER A 194 -13.71 0.72 -14.45
CA SER A 194 -13.63 -0.38 -15.41
C SER A 194 -13.16 -1.69 -14.80
N LYS A 195 -12.65 -1.66 -13.56
CA LYS A 195 -12.02 -2.78 -12.83
C LYS A 195 -10.85 -3.37 -13.60
N LYS A 196 -10.01 -2.49 -14.16
CA LYS A 196 -8.87 -2.87 -14.99
C LYS A 196 -7.63 -2.08 -14.61
N TRP A 197 -6.49 -2.73 -14.78
CA TRP A 197 -5.21 -2.05 -14.82
C TRP A 197 -5.10 -1.24 -16.11
N LEU A 198 -4.93 0.08 -15.98
CA LEU A 198 -4.60 0.96 -17.11
C LEU A 198 -3.12 0.80 -17.48
N THR A 199 -2.28 0.65 -16.46
CA THR A 199 -0.87 0.30 -16.52
C THR A 199 -0.58 -0.71 -15.41
N ALA A 200 0.31 -1.66 -15.66
CA ALA A 200 0.79 -2.61 -14.66
C ALA A 200 2.08 -3.22 -15.19
N ASN A 201 3.21 -2.61 -14.86
CA ASN A 201 4.52 -3.04 -15.33
C ASN A 201 5.46 -3.18 -14.14
N ALA A 202 6.34 -4.17 -14.22
CA ALA A 202 7.47 -4.26 -13.32
C ALA A 202 8.80 -4.30 -14.06
N ARG A 203 9.85 -3.81 -13.41
CA ARG A 203 11.22 -3.84 -13.92
C ARG A 203 12.20 -4.16 -12.81
N ALA A 204 13.29 -4.81 -13.18
CA ALA A 204 14.39 -5.06 -12.27
C ALA A 204 15.08 -3.74 -11.91
N LEU A 205 15.51 -3.64 -10.66
CA LEU A 205 16.33 -2.56 -10.13
C LEU A 205 17.74 -3.07 -9.81
N ASP A 206 18.66 -2.14 -9.54
CA ASP A 206 19.81 -2.41 -8.68
C ASP A 206 19.50 -2.05 -7.21
N ARG A 207 20.45 -2.30 -6.32
CA ARG A 207 20.27 -2.07 -4.87
C ARG A 207 20.06 -0.60 -4.52
N GLU A 208 20.78 0.30 -5.16
CA GLU A 208 20.69 1.74 -4.85
C GLU A 208 19.38 2.32 -5.39
N GLU A 209 18.94 1.84 -6.56
CA GLU A 209 17.62 2.14 -7.08
C GLU A 209 16.50 1.61 -6.17
N TYR A 210 16.62 0.39 -5.65
CA TYR A 210 15.66 -0.18 -4.68
C TYR A 210 15.53 0.71 -3.44
N LYS A 211 16.66 1.01 -2.78
CA LYS A 211 16.69 1.88 -1.60
C LYS A 211 16.11 3.25 -1.89
N GLY A 212 16.49 3.85 -3.02
CA GLY A 212 15.97 5.15 -3.43
C GLY A 212 14.45 5.16 -3.56
N VAL A 213 13.87 4.12 -4.18
CA VAL A 213 12.42 4.02 -4.37
C VAL A 213 11.68 3.70 -3.07
N GLU A 214 12.18 2.76 -2.27
CA GLU A 214 11.63 2.42 -0.95
C GLU A 214 11.55 3.67 -0.06
N THR A 215 12.65 4.41 0.03
CA THR A 215 12.69 5.71 0.71
C THR A 215 11.72 6.72 0.09
N GLY A 216 11.68 6.83 -1.24
CA GLY A 216 10.86 7.80 -1.95
C GLY A 216 9.37 7.62 -1.75
N LEU A 217 8.92 6.36 -1.63
CA LEU A 217 7.52 6.00 -1.45
C LEU A 217 7.09 5.96 0.02
N THR A 218 8.04 5.79 0.94
CA THR A 218 7.78 5.82 2.38
C THR A 218 7.61 7.26 2.87
N TYR A 219 6.36 7.68 3.05
CA TYR A 219 6.06 8.99 3.62
C TYR A 219 6.04 8.92 5.14
N SER A 220 7.12 9.37 5.78
CA SER A 220 7.20 9.47 7.23
C SER A 220 7.51 10.91 7.64
N GLU A 221 6.45 11.71 7.88
CA GLU A 221 6.62 13.05 8.45
C GLU A 221 7.33 13.01 9.80
N THR A 222 7.18 11.90 10.54
CA THR A 222 7.81 11.68 11.85
C THR A 222 9.32 11.51 11.72
N GLU A 223 9.81 10.78 10.71
CA GLU A 223 11.24 10.68 10.42
C GLU A 223 11.86 12.04 10.08
N LEU A 224 11.20 12.82 9.22
CA LEU A 224 11.71 14.14 8.82
C LEU A 224 11.71 15.14 9.99
N ARG A 225 10.85 14.94 10.99
CA ARG A 225 10.77 15.76 12.20
C ARG A 225 11.66 15.27 13.33
N ASP A 226 12.47 14.23 13.11
CA ASP A 226 13.34 13.73 14.17
C ASP A 226 14.28 14.84 14.68
N THR A 227 14.31 14.98 16.00
CA THR A 227 15.13 15.94 16.76
C THR A 227 16.22 15.23 17.56
N SER A 228 16.37 13.92 17.43
CA SER A 228 17.33 13.09 18.19
C SER A 228 18.79 13.24 17.73
N PHE A 229 19.03 13.97 16.64
CA PHE A 229 20.35 14.18 16.08
C PHE A 229 21.32 14.84 17.07
N LYS A 230 22.54 14.30 17.14
CA LYS A 230 23.61 14.80 18.01
C LYS A 230 24.05 16.23 17.70
N SER A 231 23.83 16.70 16.47
CA SER A 231 24.10 18.08 16.05
C SER A 231 23.31 18.45 14.78
N PRO A 232 23.16 19.75 14.47
CA PRO A 232 22.56 20.21 13.21
C PRO A 232 23.28 19.68 11.95
N GLU A 233 24.60 19.50 12.01
CA GLU A 233 25.40 18.97 10.90
C GLU A 233 25.07 17.51 10.63
N LYS A 234 24.90 16.69 11.68
CA LYS A 234 24.47 15.30 11.51
C LYS A 234 23.07 15.17 10.96
N LYS A 235 22.18 16.08 11.33
CA LYS A 235 20.86 16.19 10.69
C LYS A 235 21.00 16.57 9.21
N ALA A 236 21.88 17.51 8.88
CA ALA A 236 22.09 17.96 7.50
C ALA A 236 22.69 16.87 6.60
N GLU A 237 23.66 16.09 7.10
CA GLU A 237 24.23 14.93 6.40
C GLU A 237 23.13 13.89 6.09
N TRP A 238 22.35 13.50 7.11
CA TRP A 238 21.25 12.55 6.94
C TRP A 238 20.19 13.04 5.94
N LEU A 239 19.82 14.33 6.00
CA LEU A 239 18.88 14.92 5.05
C LEU A 239 19.42 14.98 3.62
N ASP A 240 20.74 15.16 3.42
CA ASP A 240 21.35 15.14 2.08
C ASP A 240 21.31 13.74 1.47
N GLU A 241 21.62 12.70 2.25
CA GLU A 241 21.47 11.30 1.85
C GLU A 241 20.02 10.99 1.46
N ARG A 242 19.08 11.31 2.36
CA ARG A 242 17.63 11.13 2.14
C ARG A 242 17.13 11.87 0.90
N LEU A 243 17.62 13.09 0.66
CA LEU A 243 17.26 13.87 -0.53
C LEU A 243 17.73 13.18 -1.82
N ASN A 244 18.94 12.60 -1.85
CA ASN A 244 19.47 11.90 -3.01
C ASN A 244 18.70 10.59 -3.30
N GLU A 245 18.32 9.85 -2.25
CA GLU A 245 17.47 8.66 -2.34
C GLU A 245 16.10 9.02 -2.95
N VAL A 246 15.42 10.03 -2.39
CA VAL A 246 14.12 10.49 -2.91
C VAL A 246 14.26 11.02 -4.34
N TYR A 247 15.30 11.77 -4.66
CA TYR A 247 15.54 12.23 -6.04
C TYR A 247 15.75 11.06 -7.02
N THR A 248 16.35 9.96 -6.56
CA THR A 248 16.48 8.72 -7.33
C THR A 248 15.11 8.11 -7.62
N SER A 249 14.19 8.07 -6.65
CA SER A 249 12.82 7.61 -6.90
C SER A 249 12.10 8.45 -7.97
N VAL A 250 12.24 9.79 -7.91
CA VAL A 250 11.66 10.70 -8.89
C VAL A 250 12.20 10.45 -10.30
N ARG A 251 13.51 10.22 -10.43
CA ARG A 251 14.14 9.83 -11.70
C ARG A 251 13.56 8.53 -12.27
N LEU A 252 13.21 7.60 -11.39
CA LEU A 252 12.77 6.25 -11.76
C LEU A 252 11.28 6.16 -12.07
N LEU A 253 10.46 7.00 -11.46
CA LEU A 253 8.99 6.94 -11.55
C LEU A 253 8.41 7.99 -12.49
N LEU A 254 9.09 9.12 -12.71
CA LEU A 254 8.60 10.12 -13.66
C LEU A 254 8.93 9.78 -15.12
N PRO A 255 8.04 10.16 -16.06
CA PRO A 255 8.39 10.19 -17.48
C PRO A 255 9.63 11.07 -17.74
N PRO A 256 10.48 10.74 -18.74
CA PRO A 256 11.74 11.45 -18.98
C PRO A 256 11.61 12.97 -19.14
N ASN A 257 10.54 13.44 -19.81
CA ASN A 257 10.30 14.87 -20.00
C ASN A 257 9.96 15.58 -18.69
N SER A 258 9.15 14.94 -17.82
CA SER A 258 8.80 15.47 -16.50
C SER A 258 10.04 15.50 -15.60
N PHE A 259 10.85 14.44 -15.60
CA PHE A 259 12.10 14.41 -14.84
C PHE A 259 13.10 15.47 -15.32
N ALA A 260 13.19 15.75 -16.63
CA ALA A 260 14.08 16.79 -17.15
C ALA A 260 13.75 18.19 -16.60
N ALA A 261 12.46 18.49 -16.36
CA ALA A 261 12.04 19.72 -15.69
C ALA A 261 12.47 19.72 -14.21
N VAL A 262 12.17 18.63 -13.48
CA VAL A 262 12.57 18.49 -12.06
C VAL A 262 14.08 18.59 -11.88
N LYS A 263 14.88 18.03 -12.79
CA LYS A 263 16.34 18.13 -12.77
C LYS A 263 16.81 19.57 -12.86
N LYS A 264 16.20 20.39 -13.72
CA LYS A 264 16.54 21.82 -13.83
C LYS A 264 16.17 22.58 -12.55
N GLU A 265 14.98 22.32 -12.02
CA GLU A 265 14.55 22.90 -10.74
C GLU A 265 15.47 22.49 -9.58
N GLN A 266 15.90 21.23 -9.56
CA GLN A 266 16.80 20.71 -8.54
C GLN A 266 18.15 21.44 -8.56
N ILE A 267 18.71 21.70 -9.74
CA ILE A 267 19.97 22.44 -9.89
C ILE A 267 19.82 23.87 -9.36
N GLU A 268 18.74 24.57 -9.70
CA GLU A 268 18.51 25.94 -9.19
C GLU A 268 18.22 25.95 -7.68
N TRP A 269 17.52 24.95 -7.17
CA TRP A 269 17.26 24.80 -5.74
C TRP A 269 18.55 24.52 -4.96
N LEU A 270 19.46 23.69 -5.48
CA LEU A 270 20.75 23.40 -4.85
C LEU A 270 21.59 24.67 -4.68
N LYS A 271 21.60 25.57 -5.67
CA LYS A 271 22.27 26.88 -5.54
C LYS A 271 21.71 27.72 -4.39
N LYS A 272 20.37 27.71 -4.19
CA LYS A 272 19.73 28.42 -3.08
C LYS A 272 20.05 27.77 -1.73
N ARG A 273 20.04 26.44 -1.68
CA ARG A 273 20.41 25.66 -0.48
C ARG A 273 21.84 25.96 -0.05
N ASP A 274 22.78 25.98 -1.00
CA ASP A 274 24.21 26.18 -0.70
C ASP A 274 24.55 27.64 -0.37
N ALA A 275 23.67 28.58 -0.72
CA ALA A 275 23.74 29.99 -0.33
C ALA A 275 23.03 30.30 1.01
N ALA A 276 22.45 29.31 1.69
CA ALA A 276 21.76 29.50 2.97
C ALA A 276 22.70 30.04 4.06
N GLY A 277 22.19 30.89 4.95
CA GLY A 277 22.99 31.57 5.97
C GLY A 277 23.32 30.70 7.18
N SER A 278 22.61 29.58 7.36
CA SER A 278 22.87 28.63 8.45
C SER A 278 22.55 27.17 8.08
N VAL A 279 23.04 26.23 8.89
CA VAL A 279 22.75 24.80 8.76
C VAL A 279 21.26 24.51 9.00
N GLU A 280 20.62 25.23 9.91
CA GLU A 280 19.20 25.08 10.21
C GLU A 280 18.31 25.51 9.03
N GLU A 281 18.66 26.60 8.36
CA GLU A 281 17.98 27.02 7.12
C GLU A 281 18.14 25.98 6.02
N LYS A 282 19.35 25.40 5.90
CA LYS A 282 19.63 24.31 4.97
C LYS A 282 18.76 23.10 5.24
N CYS A 283 18.67 22.66 6.50
CA CYS A 283 17.84 21.52 6.92
C CYS A 283 16.36 21.74 6.60
N LYS A 284 15.81 22.90 6.96
CA LYS A 284 14.41 23.25 6.64
C LYS A 284 14.13 23.23 5.14
N SER A 285 15.07 23.75 4.34
CA SER A 285 14.96 23.71 2.88
C SER A 285 14.97 22.27 2.35
N MET A 286 15.86 21.41 2.88
CA MET A 286 15.96 19.99 2.50
C MET A 286 14.68 19.22 2.85
N GLU A 287 14.15 19.38 4.07
CA GLU A 287 12.88 18.77 4.49
C GLU A 287 11.73 19.14 3.57
N ALA A 288 11.58 20.44 3.26
CA ALA A 288 10.55 20.91 2.34
C ALA A 288 10.72 20.35 0.92
N ARG A 289 11.96 20.24 0.44
CA ARG A 289 12.25 19.69 -0.88
C ARG A 289 12.01 18.18 -0.94
N ILE A 290 12.37 17.43 0.10
CA ILE A 290 12.08 15.99 0.20
C ILE A 290 10.57 15.77 0.07
N LYS A 291 9.75 16.47 0.87
CA LYS A 291 8.29 16.37 0.78
C LYS A 291 7.77 16.67 -0.62
N ALA A 292 8.26 17.76 -1.23
CA ALA A 292 7.86 18.12 -2.58
C ALA A 292 8.22 17.06 -3.63
N LEU A 293 9.38 16.40 -3.49
CA LEU A 293 9.80 15.33 -4.39
C LEU A 293 9.00 14.03 -4.16
N GLN A 294 8.69 13.67 -2.91
CA GLN A 294 7.83 12.53 -2.58
C GLN A 294 6.40 12.71 -3.10
N GLU A 295 5.90 13.94 -3.22
CA GLU A 295 4.61 14.20 -3.86
C GLU A 295 4.63 13.93 -5.37
N LEU A 296 5.77 14.07 -6.04
CA LEU A 296 5.90 13.90 -7.49
C LEU A 296 5.94 12.45 -7.96
N VAL A 297 6.19 11.48 -7.08
CA VAL A 297 6.30 10.07 -7.48
C VAL A 297 4.95 9.35 -7.66
N TRP A 298 3.87 10.14 -7.62
CA TRP A 298 2.48 9.73 -7.64
C TRP A 298 1.69 10.51 -8.68
#